data_AF-A0A1A9WRE7-F1
#
_entry.id   AF-A0A1A9WRE7-F1
#
_cell.length_a   1.000
_cell.length_b   1.000
_cell.length_c   1.000
_cell.angle_alpha   90.00
_cell.angle_beta   90.00
_cell.angle_gamma   90.00
#
_symmetry.space_group_name_H-M   'P 1'
#
loop_
_entity.id
_entity.type
_entity.pdbx_description
1 polymer ?
#
loop_
_entity_poly.entity_id
_entity_poly.type
_entity_poly.pdbx_seq_one_letter_code
_entity_poly.pdbx_strand_id
1 'polypeptide(L)'
;MFRKAPTTFSLYVSSIESSISFKPLSRKVLSIFIVLGVLSNNFVTPASTDSKVIEDESFISSNPKYHSNEDIGTLFKSLQDRFPHLARTYIIGKSVQNRPLHVLALTASQKDAENRDLLKPLVKLTANIHGDETLGREIILYLAQYLVLNYVNVPKVQKILNTTEIHMVPTCNPDGFVAARIVMINKC
;
A
#
# COMPACT_ATOMS: atom_id res chain seq x y z
N MET A 1 -18.41 -32.14 -42.09
CA MET A 1 -17.45 -31.84 -43.18
C MET A 1 -16.22 -31.26 -42.50
N PHE A 2 -15.04 -31.91 -42.39
CA PHE A 2 -14.12 -32.36 -43.47
C PHE A 2 -13.66 -31.18 -44.34
N ARG A 3 -12.39 -30.94 -44.72
CA ARG A 3 -11.07 -31.65 -44.61
C ARG A 3 -9.98 -30.60 -44.96
N LYS A 4 -8.67 -30.67 -44.64
CA LYS A 4 -7.78 -31.60 -43.90
C LYS A 4 -6.44 -30.85 -43.57
N ALA A 5 -5.62 -31.32 -42.62
CA ALA A 5 -4.15 -31.12 -42.63
C ALA A 5 -3.45 -32.36 -43.26
N PRO A 6 -2.28 -32.24 -43.90
CA PRO A 6 -0.98 -32.52 -43.25
C PRO A 6 0.09 -31.49 -43.70
N THR A 7 1.40 -31.68 -44.01
CA THR A 7 2.34 -32.83 -44.22
C THR A 7 3.78 -32.26 -44.26
N THR A 8 4.92 -32.92 -43.94
CA THR A 8 5.38 -33.78 -42.81
C THR A 8 6.88 -34.03 -43.02
N PHE A 9 7.76 -33.68 -42.09
CA PHE A 9 9.16 -34.17 -42.01
C PHE A 9 9.65 -33.97 -40.56
N SER A 10 10.54 -34.76 -39.95
CA SER A 10 10.95 -36.18 -40.02
C SER A 10 11.94 -36.36 -38.85
N LEU A 11 12.25 -37.58 -38.42
CA LEU A 11 12.98 -37.84 -37.18
C LEU A 11 14.51 -37.72 -37.32
N TYR A 12 15.17 -37.30 -36.24
CA TYR A 12 16.48 -37.87 -35.88
C TYR A 12 16.61 -38.00 -34.35
N VAL A 13 17.29 -39.05 -33.89
CA VAL A 13 17.50 -39.39 -32.48
C VAL A 13 18.98 -39.68 -32.25
N SER A 14 19.55 -39.12 -31.20
CA SER A 14 20.87 -39.53 -30.69
C SER A 14 20.97 -39.26 -29.19
N SER A 15 20.96 -40.33 -28.39
CA SER A 15 21.24 -40.26 -26.96
C SER A 15 22.68 -39.83 -26.68
N ILE A 16 22.91 -39.13 -25.58
CA ILE A 16 24.25 -39.00 -24.97
C ILE A 16 24.15 -39.52 -23.54
N GLU A 17 24.57 -40.77 -23.35
CA GLU A 17 24.75 -41.35 -22.02
C GLU A 17 26.19 -41.08 -21.54
N SER A 18 26.36 -40.24 -20.51
CA SER A 18 27.64 -40.04 -19.84
C SER A 18 27.82 -41.03 -18.69
N SER A 19 28.38 -42.20 -18.99
CA SER A 19 28.54 -43.32 -18.06
C SER A 19 29.56 -43.05 -16.94
N ILE A 20 29.08 -42.66 -15.76
CA ILE A 20 29.90 -42.59 -14.53
C ILE A 20 29.73 -43.89 -13.74
N SER A 21 30.73 -44.77 -13.81
CA SER A 21 30.72 -46.07 -13.11
C SER A 21 30.98 -45.92 -11.61
N PHE A 22 29.91 -45.96 -10.81
CA PHE A 22 30.00 -46.01 -9.35
C PHE A 22 30.42 -47.41 -8.88
N LYS A 23 31.66 -47.57 -8.43
CA LYS A 23 32.14 -48.83 -7.83
C LYS A 23 31.56 -49.01 -6.41
N PRO A 24 31.08 -50.21 -6.03
CA PRO A 24 30.47 -50.43 -4.72
C PRO A 24 31.54 -50.38 -3.61
N LEU A 25 31.48 -49.37 -2.75
CA LEU A 25 32.39 -49.25 -1.61
C LEU A 25 32.03 -50.24 -0.49
N SER A 26 33.05 -50.81 0.15
CA SER A 26 32.91 -51.93 1.09
C SER A 26 32.03 -51.63 2.30
N ARG A 27 31.17 -52.59 2.67
CA ARG A 27 30.21 -52.57 3.80
C ARG A 27 30.82 -52.40 5.21
N LYS A 28 32.11 -52.11 5.36
CA LYS A 28 32.82 -52.02 6.65
C LYS A 28 33.11 -50.60 7.16
N VAL A 29 32.65 -49.55 6.47
CA VAL A 29 32.87 -48.13 6.88
C VAL A 29 31.66 -47.54 7.63
N LEU A 30 30.50 -48.21 7.62
CA LEU A 30 29.21 -47.68 8.09
C LEU A 30 28.97 -47.81 9.61
N SER A 31 30.01 -47.87 10.45
CA SER A 31 29.84 -48.21 11.88
C SER A 31 30.79 -47.53 12.87
N ILE A 32 31.66 -46.60 12.43
CA ILE A 32 32.58 -45.88 13.34
C ILE A 32 32.59 -44.37 13.02
N PHE A 33 31.42 -43.72 13.08
CA PHE A 33 31.25 -42.28 13.34
C PHE A 33 29.89 -41.96 14.00
N ILE A 34 29.32 -42.94 14.71
CA ILE A 34 28.29 -42.69 15.73
C ILE A 34 29.03 -42.61 17.07
N VAL A 35 28.64 -41.69 17.96
CA VAL A 35 29.32 -41.38 19.23
C VAL A 35 30.66 -40.63 19.09
N LEU A 36 30.63 -39.45 18.47
CA LEU A 36 31.29 -38.24 19.02
C LEU A 36 30.72 -36.99 18.31
N GLY A 37 29.88 -36.21 19.00
CA GLY A 37 29.18 -35.09 18.35
C GLY A 37 27.94 -34.53 19.06
N VAL A 38 27.69 -34.86 20.33
CA VAL A 38 26.70 -34.14 21.14
C VAL A 38 27.37 -32.87 21.68
N LEU A 39 27.19 -31.75 21.00
CA LEU A 39 27.23 -30.39 21.55
C LEU A 39 26.69 -29.38 20.52
N SER A 40 26.01 -28.34 21.02
CA SER A 40 25.46 -27.22 20.21
C SER A 40 24.68 -27.63 18.95
N ASN A 41 23.46 -28.16 19.14
CA ASN A 41 22.37 -27.75 18.26
C ASN A 41 22.12 -26.25 18.49
N ASN A 42 22.95 -25.41 17.88
CA ASN A 42 22.66 -23.99 17.71
C ASN A 42 21.54 -23.88 16.67
N PHE A 43 20.34 -24.26 17.08
CA PHE A 43 19.11 -23.82 16.44
C PHE A 43 19.05 -22.31 16.68
N VAL A 44 19.71 -21.57 15.79
CA VAL A 44 19.56 -20.13 15.67
C VAL A 44 18.10 -19.92 15.31
N THR A 45 17.29 -19.67 16.33
CA THR A 45 16.06 -18.93 16.13
C THR A 45 16.46 -17.68 15.34
N PRO A 46 15.74 -17.32 14.28
CA PRO A 46 15.84 -15.97 13.74
C PRO A 46 15.28 -15.06 14.84
N ALA A 47 16.16 -14.66 15.76
CA ALA A 47 15.88 -13.63 16.75
C ALA A 47 15.33 -12.46 15.96
N SER A 48 14.13 -12.00 16.32
CA SER A 48 13.38 -11.03 15.53
C SER A 48 14.24 -9.79 15.35
N THR A 49 14.86 -9.66 14.18
CA THR A 49 15.71 -8.54 13.84
C THR A 49 14.78 -7.35 13.74
N ASP A 50 14.65 -6.61 14.85
CA ASP A 50 13.81 -5.41 14.96
C ASP A 50 14.44 -4.32 14.10
N SER A 51 14.22 -4.48 12.80
CA SER A 51 14.87 -3.77 11.71
C SER A 51 14.13 -2.45 11.60
N LYS A 52 14.39 -1.57 12.58
CA LYS A 52 13.62 -0.39 12.94
C LYS A 52 12.99 0.24 11.70
N VAL A 53 11.68 0.06 11.56
CA VAL A 53 10.93 0.49 10.39
C VAL A 53 11.07 2.00 10.24
N ILE A 54 11.55 2.44 9.08
CA ILE A 54 11.79 3.86 8.80
C ILE A 54 10.48 4.44 8.26
N GLU A 55 9.70 5.02 9.17
CA GLU A 55 8.46 5.70 8.84
C GLU A 55 8.75 7.15 8.42
N ASP A 56 8.17 7.59 7.31
CA ASP A 56 8.15 8.99 6.88
C ASP A 56 6.97 9.69 7.56
N GLU A 57 7.29 10.57 8.52
CA GLU A 57 6.38 11.51 9.18
C GLU A 57 6.80 12.97 8.95
N SER A 58 7.60 13.24 7.90
CA SER A 58 8.16 14.57 7.60
C SER A 58 7.09 15.67 7.55
N PHE A 59 5.92 15.34 7.00
CA PHE A 59 4.74 16.20 6.88
C PHE A 59 4.14 16.69 8.21
N ILE A 60 4.47 16.05 9.35
CA ILE A 60 4.06 16.52 10.69
C ILE A 60 5.01 17.62 11.18
N SER A 61 6.31 17.42 10.95
CA SER A 61 7.37 18.31 11.44
C SER A 61 7.57 19.56 10.57
N SER A 62 7.21 19.49 9.29
CA SER A 62 7.51 20.51 8.27
C SER A 62 6.55 21.72 8.29
N ASN A 63 6.36 22.35 9.46
CA ASN A 63 5.42 23.45 9.73
C ASN A 63 3.93 23.05 9.69
N PRO A 64 3.34 22.58 10.81
CA PRO A 64 1.93 22.20 10.88
C PRO A 64 1.01 23.42 10.73
N LYS A 65 0.03 23.33 9.82
CA LYS A 65 -0.94 24.41 9.53
C LYS A 65 -2.35 23.84 9.30
N TYR A 66 -3.37 24.68 9.45
CA TYR A 66 -4.72 24.36 8.97
C TYR A 66 -4.83 24.61 7.46
N HIS A 67 -5.26 23.61 6.70
CA HIS A 67 -5.30 23.66 5.24
C HIS A 67 -6.61 24.30 4.74
N SER A 68 -6.50 25.27 3.83
CA SER A 68 -7.64 25.81 3.06
C SER A 68 -8.30 24.74 2.19
N ASN A 69 -9.41 25.05 1.50
CA ASN A 69 -10.03 24.04 0.62
C ASN A 69 -9.17 23.82 -0.63
N GLU A 70 -8.51 24.89 -1.06
CA GLU A 70 -7.59 25.01 -2.17
C GLU A 70 -6.27 24.26 -1.88
N ASP A 71 -5.74 24.38 -0.65
CA ASP A 71 -4.65 23.56 -0.13
C ASP A 71 -4.98 22.05 -0.21
N ILE A 72 -6.17 21.64 0.22
CA ILE A 72 -6.60 20.23 0.20
C ILE A 72 -6.64 19.68 -1.22
N GLY A 73 -7.25 20.42 -2.15
CA GLY A 73 -7.27 20.04 -3.56
C GLY A 73 -5.86 19.90 -4.14
N THR A 74 -4.95 20.82 -3.79
CA THR A 74 -3.54 20.81 -4.20
C THR A 74 -2.78 19.62 -3.62
N LEU A 75 -2.93 19.35 -2.32
CA LEU A 75 -2.31 18.22 -1.63
C LEU A 75 -2.78 16.88 -2.21
N PHE A 76 -4.09 16.67 -2.35
CA PHE A 76 -4.66 15.44 -2.92
C PHE A 76 -4.23 15.22 -4.37
N LYS A 77 -4.16 16.28 -5.18
CA LYS A 77 -3.60 16.22 -6.54
C LYS A 77 -2.11 15.82 -6.52
N SER A 78 -1.32 16.42 -5.63
CA SER A 78 0.11 16.06 -5.48
C SER A 78 0.34 14.61 -5.00
N LEU A 79 -0.61 14.02 -4.27
CA LEU A 79 -0.54 12.62 -3.82
C LEU A 79 -0.90 11.68 -4.96
N GLN A 80 -1.96 11.96 -5.73
CA GLN A 80 -2.25 11.22 -6.96
C GLN A 80 -1.07 11.27 -7.95
N ASP A 81 -0.49 12.46 -8.18
CA ASP A 81 0.52 12.61 -9.24
C ASP A 81 1.88 11.99 -8.87
N ARG A 82 2.19 11.88 -7.57
CA ARG A 82 3.36 11.14 -7.07
C ARG A 82 3.11 9.63 -6.94
N PHE A 83 1.88 9.23 -6.61
CA PHE A 83 1.53 7.84 -6.29
C PHE A 83 0.28 7.36 -7.05
N PRO A 84 0.26 7.39 -8.40
CA PRO A 84 -0.94 7.11 -9.20
C PRO A 84 -1.43 5.66 -9.12
N HIS A 85 -0.61 4.76 -8.57
CA HIS A 85 -0.93 3.34 -8.31
C HIS A 85 -1.51 3.10 -6.90
N LEU A 86 -1.65 4.14 -6.07
CA LEU A 86 -2.27 4.10 -4.75
C LEU A 86 -3.40 5.12 -4.59
N ALA A 87 -3.28 6.29 -5.22
CA ALA A 87 -4.05 7.48 -4.89
C ALA A 87 -4.83 8.03 -6.09
N ARG A 88 -6.15 8.22 -5.91
CA ARG A 88 -7.07 8.77 -6.91
C ARG A 88 -7.93 9.87 -6.27
N THR A 89 -7.76 11.13 -6.70
CA THR A 89 -8.57 12.26 -6.24
C THR A 89 -9.80 12.47 -7.13
N TYR A 90 -10.93 12.84 -6.52
CA TYR A 90 -12.15 13.22 -7.23
C TYR A 90 -13.00 14.18 -6.36
N ILE A 91 -14.12 14.65 -6.91
CA ILE A 91 -15.04 15.60 -6.25
C ILE A 91 -16.42 14.95 -6.16
N ILE A 92 -17.00 14.89 -4.95
CA ILE A 92 -18.34 14.29 -4.72
C ILE A 92 -19.49 15.29 -4.83
N GLY A 93 -19.17 16.58 -4.95
CA GLY A 93 -20.16 17.66 -5.00
C GLY A 93 -19.53 18.99 -4.62
N LYS A 94 -20.38 19.96 -4.30
CA LYS A 94 -19.96 21.29 -3.84
C LYS A 94 -20.79 21.74 -2.64
N SER A 95 -20.23 22.66 -1.86
CA SER A 95 -20.92 23.34 -0.78
C SER A 95 -21.93 24.39 -1.29
N VAL A 96 -22.67 25.02 -0.36
CA VAL A 96 -23.64 26.08 -0.67
C VAL A 96 -22.95 27.28 -1.31
N GLN A 97 -21.74 27.63 -0.85
CA GLN A 97 -20.89 28.66 -1.46
C GLN A 97 -19.98 28.11 -2.58
N ASN A 98 -20.43 27.05 -3.29
CA ASN A 98 -19.81 26.52 -4.52
C ASN A 98 -18.37 26.00 -4.34
N ARG A 99 -17.90 25.72 -3.12
CA ARG A 99 -16.56 25.14 -2.87
C ARG A 99 -16.58 23.62 -3.11
N PRO A 100 -15.59 23.04 -3.82
CA PRO A 100 -15.56 21.61 -4.11
C PRO A 100 -15.33 20.74 -2.87
N LEU A 101 -16.10 19.65 -2.75
CA LEU A 101 -15.89 18.62 -1.74
C LEU A 101 -14.89 17.58 -2.26
N HIS A 102 -13.62 17.76 -1.90
CA HIS A 102 -12.51 16.91 -2.31
C HIS A 102 -12.52 15.55 -1.60
N VAL A 103 -12.24 14.48 -2.36
CA VAL A 103 -12.08 13.11 -1.84
C VAL A 103 -10.82 12.48 -2.41
N LEU A 104 -10.04 11.82 -1.56
CA LEU A 104 -8.94 10.95 -1.95
C LEU A 104 -9.35 9.50 -1.72
N ALA A 105 -9.38 8.68 -2.78
CA ALA A 105 -9.45 7.22 -2.66
C ALA A 105 -8.04 6.66 -2.59
N LEU A 106 -7.76 5.84 -1.57
CA LEU A 106 -6.50 5.13 -1.37
C LEU A 106 -6.72 3.63 -1.44
N THR A 107 -6.04 2.96 -2.37
CA THR A 107 -6.10 1.50 -2.57
C THR A 107 -4.90 1.04 -3.38
N ALA A 108 -4.21 -0.01 -2.93
CA ALA A 108 -3.28 -0.73 -3.79
C ALA A 108 -4.08 -1.67 -4.70
N SER A 109 -4.43 -1.18 -5.89
CA SER A 109 -5.16 -1.92 -6.92
C SER A 109 -4.63 -1.53 -8.29
N GLN A 110 -4.63 -2.48 -9.23
CA GLN A 110 -4.28 -2.23 -10.63
C GLN A 110 -5.51 -1.90 -11.49
N LYS A 111 -6.68 -1.70 -10.87
CA LYS A 111 -7.94 -1.44 -11.54
C LYS A 111 -8.47 -0.02 -11.29
N ASP A 112 -9.37 0.41 -12.16
CA ASP A 112 -10.01 1.73 -12.12
C ASP A 112 -11.13 1.85 -11.06
N ALA A 113 -11.96 2.90 -11.16
CA ALA A 113 -13.06 3.17 -10.23
C ALA A 113 -14.32 2.33 -10.49
N GLU A 114 -14.49 1.82 -11.71
CA GLU A 114 -15.69 1.14 -12.20
C GLU A 114 -15.55 -0.37 -12.00
N ASN A 115 -14.40 -0.94 -12.39
CA ASN A 115 -14.05 -2.34 -12.19
C ASN A 115 -13.25 -2.51 -10.89
N ARG A 116 -13.88 -2.38 -9.72
CA ARG A 116 -13.19 -2.58 -8.43
C ARG A 116 -12.68 -4.02 -8.20
N ASP A 117 -11.79 -4.19 -7.23
CA ASP A 117 -11.43 -5.52 -6.73
C ASP A 117 -12.61 -6.17 -5.98
N LEU A 118 -12.86 -7.45 -6.29
CA LEU A 118 -13.90 -8.22 -5.62
C LEU A 118 -13.47 -8.53 -4.18
N LEU A 119 -14.44 -8.55 -3.27
CA LEU A 119 -14.25 -8.78 -1.83
C LEU A 119 -13.34 -7.77 -1.10
N LYS A 120 -12.88 -6.69 -1.77
CA LYS A 120 -12.11 -5.61 -1.15
C LYS A 120 -13.06 -4.61 -0.45
N PRO A 121 -13.13 -4.55 0.89
CA PRO A 121 -14.03 -3.64 1.60
C PRO A 121 -13.77 -2.16 1.29
N LEU A 122 -14.87 -1.41 1.22
CA LEU A 122 -14.90 0.04 1.17
C LEU A 122 -14.97 0.63 2.58
N VAL A 123 -14.10 1.58 2.89
CA VAL A 123 -14.13 2.38 4.12
C VAL A 123 -14.21 3.86 3.75
N LYS A 124 -15.11 4.61 4.40
CA LYS A 124 -15.22 6.07 4.25
C LYS A 124 -14.81 6.74 5.56
N LEU A 125 -13.78 7.59 5.49
CA LEU A 125 -13.37 8.47 6.59
C LEU A 125 -13.87 9.89 6.29
N THR A 126 -14.38 10.59 7.30
CA THR A 126 -15.00 11.91 7.11
C THR A 126 -14.89 12.74 8.38
N ALA A 127 -14.58 14.03 8.23
CA ALA A 127 -14.45 14.97 9.33
C ALA A 127 -15.02 16.36 8.96
N ASN A 128 -14.96 17.29 9.92
CA ASN A 128 -15.27 18.71 9.73
C ASN A 128 -16.63 18.91 9.03
N ILE A 129 -17.66 18.31 9.67
CA ILE A 129 -19.09 18.44 9.35
C ILE A 129 -19.63 19.70 10.04
N HIS A 130 -19.30 19.91 11.31
CA HIS A 130 -19.25 21.24 11.90
C HIS A 130 -17.95 21.91 11.42
N GLY A 131 -18.04 23.17 10.98
CA GLY A 131 -16.93 23.84 10.29
C GLY A 131 -15.78 24.24 11.22
N ASP A 132 -16.11 24.50 12.48
CA ASP A 132 -15.26 24.84 13.61
C ASP A 132 -14.63 23.61 14.31
N GLU A 133 -15.16 22.40 14.09
CA GLU A 133 -14.50 21.14 14.46
C GLU A 133 -13.34 20.84 13.48
N THR A 134 -12.25 21.60 13.60
CA THR A 134 -11.16 21.62 12.61
C THR A 134 -10.16 20.48 12.75
N LEU A 135 -9.91 19.93 13.95
CA LEU A 135 -8.84 18.95 14.16
C LEU A 135 -8.97 17.69 13.29
N GLY A 136 -10.19 17.17 13.12
CA GLY A 136 -10.44 16.00 12.29
C GLY A 136 -10.11 16.20 10.80
N ARG A 137 -10.19 17.46 10.31
CA ARG A 137 -9.80 17.84 8.94
C ARG A 137 -8.33 17.50 8.68
N GLU A 138 -7.47 17.98 9.56
CA GLU A 138 -6.01 17.85 9.45
C GLU A 138 -5.57 16.41 9.74
N ILE A 139 -6.20 15.72 10.71
CA ILE A 139 -5.94 14.29 10.98
C ILE A 139 -6.17 13.42 9.73
N ILE A 140 -7.19 13.70 8.92
CA ILE A 140 -7.41 12.98 7.66
C ILE A 140 -6.31 13.29 6.63
N LEU A 141 -5.80 14.52 6.56
CA LEU A 141 -4.71 14.89 5.65
C LEU A 141 -3.35 14.29 6.06
N TYR A 142 -3.09 14.19 7.37
CA TYR A 142 -1.90 13.51 7.90
C TYR A 142 -2.00 11.99 7.69
N LEU A 143 -3.17 11.38 7.94
CA LEU A 143 -3.39 9.96 7.66
C LEU A 143 -3.27 9.63 6.15
N ALA A 144 -3.76 10.52 5.27
CA ALA A 144 -3.62 10.37 3.82
C ALA A 144 -2.14 10.34 3.39
N GLN A 145 -1.32 11.26 3.92
CA GLN A 145 0.11 11.30 3.64
C GLN A 145 0.83 10.09 4.24
N TYR A 146 0.57 9.77 5.51
CA TYR A 146 1.14 8.61 6.19
C TYR A 146 0.91 7.30 5.42
N LEU A 147 -0.33 6.99 5.02
CA LEU A 147 -0.64 5.73 4.33
C LEU A 147 0.01 5.63 2.94
N VAL A 148 0.19 6.75 2.24
CA VAL A 148 0.78 6.76 0.90
C VAL A 148 2.31 6.69 0.95
N LEU A 149 2.94 7.52 1.78
CA LEU A 149 4.40 7.58 1.91
C LEU A 149 4.98 6.27 2.49
N ASN A 150 4.26 5.65 3.44
CA ASN A 150 4.73 4.46 4.14
C ASN A 150 4.27 3.13 3.55
N TYR A 151 3.63 3.12 2.37
CA TYR A 151 3.13 1.88 1.73
C TYR A 151 4.24 0.85 1.43
N VAL A 152 5.45 1.30 1.12
CA VAL A 152 6.60 0.41 0.87
C VAL A 152 7.29 0.00 2.17
N ASN A 153 7.41 0.93 3.13
CA ASN A 153 8.24 0.76 4.32
C ASN A 153 7.53 0.03 5.46
N VAL A 154 6.24 0.29 5.69
CA VAL A 154 5.49 -0.18 6.86
C VAL A 154 4.55 -1.34 6.46
N PRO A 155 4.83 -2.60 6.86
CA PRO A 155 4.01 -3.75 6.45
C PRO A 155 2.54 -3.66 6.87
N LYS A 156 2.25 -2.95 7.96
CA LYS A 156 0.88 -2.66 8.42
C LYS A 156 0.12 -1.75 7.45
N VAL A 157 0.77 -0.70 6.93
CA VAL A 157 0.21 0.22 5.93
C VAL A 157 0.01 -0.51 4.60
N GLN A 158 1.03 -1.26 4.17
CA GLN A 158 0.96 -2.10 2.98
C GLN A 158 -0.23 -3.06 3.03
N LYS A 159 -0.40 -3.78 4.15
CA LYS A 159 -1.55 -4.67 4.37
C LYS A 159 -2.88 -3.92 4.26
N ILE A 160 -3.01 -2.75 4.90
CA ILE A 160 -4.24 -1.95 4.87
C ILE A 160 -4.63 -1.55 3.44
N LEU A 161 -3.70 -0.99 2.64
CA LEU A 161 -4.00 -0.59 1.26
C LEU A 161 -4.16 -1.78 0.30
N ASN A 162 -3.52 -2.92 0.59
CA ASN A 162 -3.76 -4.17 -0.15
C ASN A 162 -5.17 -4.74 0.12
N THR A 163 -5.66 -4.71 1.36
CA THR A 163 -6.95 -5.32 1.72
C THR A 163 -8.16 -4.40 1.64
N THR A 164 -7.99 -3.08 1.56
CA THR A 164 -9.09 -2.10 1.74
C THR A 164 -9.00 -0.95 0.74
N GLU A 165 -10.12 -0.44 0.25
CA GLU A 165 -10.20 0.85 -0.44
C GLU A 165 -10.76 1.92 0.51
N ILE A 166 -9.97 2.96 0.78
CA ILE A 166 -10.26 3.99 1.79
C ILE A 166 -10.56 5.32 1.10
N HIS A 167 -11.78 5.82 1.24
CA HIS A 167 -12.23 7.10 0.73
C HIS A 167 -12.19 8.16 1.83
N MET A 168 -11.30 9.14 1.69
CA MET A 168 -11.02 10.17 2.67
C MET A 168 -11.67 11.51 2.28
N VAL A 169 -12.55 12.02 3.14
CA VAL A 169 -13.26 13.29 2.97
C VAL A 169 -12.87 14.23 4.13
N PRO A 170 -11.86 15.10 3.99
CA PRO A 170 -11.35 15.92 5.11
C PRO A 170 -12.36 16.94 5.64
N THR A 171 -13.31 17.36 4.80
CA THR A 171 -14.35 18.33 5.16
C THR A 171 -15.64 18.05 4.42
N CYS A 172 -16.76 18.07 5.15
CA CYS A 172 -18.09 18.17 4.56
C CYS A 172 -18.64 19.60 4.61
N ASN A 173 -18.00 20.51 5.33
CA ASN A 173 -18.44 21.88 5.55
C ASN A 173 -17.28 22.90 5.37
N PRO A 174 -16.75 23.05 4.15
CA PRO A 174 -15.69 24.02 3.88
C PRO A 174 -16.14 25.48 4.05
N ASP A 175 -17.45 25.73 3.97
CA ASP A 175 -18.03 27.07 4.15
C ASP A 175 -18.00 27.49 5.62
N GLY A 176 -18.46 26.61 6.51
CA GLY A 176 -18.37 26.79 7.96
C GLY A 176 -16.92 26.90 8.45
N PHE A 177 -15.99 26.14 7.85
CA PHE A 177 -14.56 26.25 8.16
C PHE A 177 -13.99 27.64 7.84
N VAL A 178 -14.33 28.20 6.66
CA VAL A 178 -13.92 29.56 6.29
C VAL A 178 -14.56 30.59 7.21
N ALA A 179 -15.85 30.45 7.54
CA ALA A 179 -16.56 31.35 8.44
C ALA A 179 -15.96 31.34 9.86
N ALA A 180 -15.73 30.16 10.45
CA ALA A 180 -15.12 30.00 11.76
C ALA A 180 -13.72 30.63 11.82
N ARG A 181 -12.90 30.42 10.77
CA ARG A 181 -11.56 31.02 10.67
C ARG A 181 -11.61 32.56 10.63
N ILE A 182 -12.57 33.15 9.90
CA ILE A 182 -12.76 34.61 9.87
C ILE A 182 -13.22 35.14 11.24
N VAL A 183 -14.14 34.44 11.92
CA VAL A 183 -14.61 34.82 13.26
C VAL A 183 -13.49 34.78 14.30
N MET A 184 -12.53 33.85 14.19
CA MET A 184 -11.35 33.82 15.06
C MET A 184 -10.40 34.99 14.77
N ILE A 185 -10.10 35.28 13.50
CA ILE A 185 -9.22 36.39 13.11
C ILE A 185 -9.79 37.74 13.60
N ASN A 186 -11.10 37.95 13.49
CA ASN A 186 -11.76 39.19 13.89
C ASN A 186 -12.05 39.28 15.41
N LYS A 187 -11.45 38.41 16.23
CA LYS A 187 -11.57 38.38 17.70
C LYS A 187 -10.23 38.45 18.43
N CYS A 188 -9.14 38.70 17.70
CA CYS A 188 -7.79 38.94 18.22
C CYS A 188 -7.36 40.39 17.96
#